data_AF-A0A329UBF1-F1
#
_entry.id   AF-A0A329UBF1-F1
#
_cell.length_a   1.000
_cell.length_b   1.000
_cell.length_c   1.000
_cell.angle_alpha   90.00
_cell.angle_beta   90.00
_cell.angle_gamma   90.00
#
_symmetry.space_group_name_H-M   'P 1'
#
loop_
_entity.id
_entity.type
_entity.pdbx_description
1 polymer ?
#
loop_
_entity_poly.entity_id
_entity_poly.type
_entity_poly.pdbx_seq_one_letter_code
_entity_poly.pdbx_strand_id
1 'polypeptide(L)'
;MQKGLDFERKHEEDLRRIRDFRLMDDNFMSKVFEDKPCAEFLLRIILNRDDLKVKEVHGQHDLNNIQGRSVRLDILAVDHENRAYNVEVQRSDSGAVAKRARYNSSLLDANLTRKGDAYDALNETYVIFITENDVLRGGLPIYHINRIIEEMGKSFGDEAHIIYVNSQIKDDTALGKLMHDFTCTNPDDMNYPVLAQRVRYFKEDTKGVATMCRAFEEVREETKHEQSIEIAKSLLEVGKMTYEEIARSVQLPVEEVKALDTKKPA
;
A
#
# COMPACT_ATOMS: atom_id res chain seq x y z
N MET A 1 -20.40 6.09 -32.13
CA MET A 1 -21.34 6.46 -31.05
C MET A 1 -21.23 5.56 -29.83
N GLN A 2 -21.33 4.23 -29.97
CA GLN A 2 -21.36 3.30 -28.82
C GLN A 2 -20.05 3.25 -27.98
N LYS A 3 -18.86 3.36 -28.61
CA LYS A 3 -17.57 3.47 -27.90
C LYS A 3 -17.38 4.79 -27.11
N GLY A 4 -17.98 5.89 -27.58
CA GLY A 4 -17.90 7.20 -26.90
C GLY A 4 -18.79 7.24 -25.65
N LEU A 5 -20.01 6.70 -25.76
CA LEU A 5 -20.95 6.56 -24.65
C LEU A 5 -20.42 5.65 -23.53
N ASP A 6 -19.68 4.59 -23.86
CA ASP A 6 -19.08 3.70 -22.85
C ASP A 6 -17.88 4.36 -22.15
N PHE A 7 -17.15 5.25 -22.82
CA PHE A 7 -16.06 6.01 -22.21
C PHE A 7 -16.58 7.07 -21.22
N GLU A 8 -17.59 7.85 -21.63
CA GLU A 8 -18.22 8.86 -20.76
C GLU A 8 -18.86 8.23 -19.51
N ARG A 9 -19.57 7.10 -19.66
CA ARG A 9 -20.14 6.36 -18.53
C ARG A 9 -19.06 5.85 -17.58
N LYS A 10 -17.98 5.27 -18.11
CA LYS A 10 -16.85 4.78 -17.29
C LYS A 10 -16.16 5.92 -16.55
N HIS A 11 -16.01 7.07 -17.19
CA HIS A 11 -15.43 8.27 -16.58
C HIS A 11 -16.31 8.78 -15.43
N GLU A 12 -17.64 8.83 -15.61
CA GLU A 12 -18.56 9.17 -14.52
C GLU A 12 -18.51 8.17 -13.36
N GLU A 13 -18.40 6.86 -13.65
CA GLU A 13 -18.22 5.82 -12.64
C GLU A 13 -16.92 6.01 -11.84
N ASP A 14 -15.81 6.37 -12.51
CA ASP A 14 -14.53 6.66 -11.84
C ASP A 14 -14.63 7.89 -10.95
N LEU A 15 -15.28 8.96 -11.40
CA LEU A 15 -15.50 10.16 -10.58
C LEU A 15 -16.32 9.86 -9.32
N ARG A 16 -17.32 8.97 -9.40
CA ARG A 16 -18.07 8.52 -8.22
C ARG A 16 -17.17 7.74 -7.26
N ARG A 17 -16.39 6.79 -7.78
CA ARG A 17 -15.44 6.01 -6.97
C ARG A 17 -14.41 6.88 -6.27
N ILE A 18 -13.87 7.88 -6.96
CA ILE A 18 -12.91 8.84 -6.39
C ILE A 18 -13.51 9.55 -5.17
N ARG A 19 -14.78 9.95 -5.25
CA ARG A 19 -15.48 10.63 -4.15
C ARG A 19 -15.69 9.72 -2.94
N ASP A 20 -15.92 8.43 -3.18
CA ASP A 20 -16.22 7.45 -2.12
C ASP A 20 -14.98 6.88 -1.42
N PHE A 21 -13.76 7.16 -1.90
CA PHE A 21 -12.54 6.67 -1.26
C PHE A 21 -12.37 7.16 0.18
N ARG A 22 -11.79 6.35 1.04
CA ARG A 22 -11.37 6.70 2.40
C ARG A 22 -9.87 6.49 2.50
N LEU A 23 -9.21 7.03 3.52
CA LEU A 23 -7.80 6.69 3.79
C LEU A 23 -7.64 5.24 4.26
N MET A 24 -8.75 4.53 4.53
CA MET A 24 -8.77 3.09 4.71
C MET A 24 -8.71 2.28 3.39
N ASP A 25 -8.76 2.93 2.22
CA ASP A 25 -8.58 2.26 0.93
C ASP A 25 -7.10 2.39 0.50
N ASP A 26 -6.41 1.25 0.45
CA ASP A 26 -4.97 1.10 0.21
C ASP A 26 -4.40 1.99 -0.91
N ASN A 27 -4.99 1.93 -2.11
CA ASN A 27 -4.54 2.67 -3.29
C ASN A 27 -4.67 4.18 -3.10
N PHE A 28 -5.74 4.62 -2.42
CA PHE A 28 -5.97 6.04 -2.15
C PHE A 28 -5.05 6.55 -1.05
N MET A 29 -4.88 5.74 -0.01
CA MET A 29 -3.99 5.99 1.12
C MET A 29 -2.55 6.18 0.64
N SER A 30 -2.01 5.25 -0.16
CA SER A 30 -0.66 5.38 -0.71
C SER A 30 -0.49 6.70 -1.45
N LYS A 31 -1.48 7.14 -2.24
CA LYS A 31 -1.40 8.38 -3.02
C LYS A 31 -1.45 9.64 -2.17
N VAL A 32 -2.27 9.64 -1.11
CA VAL A 32 -2.36 10.74 -0.15
C VAL A 32 -1.03 10.91 0.57
N PHE A 33 -0.45 9.81 1.06
CA PHE A 33 0.73 9.81 1.91
C PHE A 33 2.08 9.76 1.18
N GLU A 34 2.10 9.72 -0.15
CA GLU A 34 3.28 10.14 -0.94
C GLU A 34 3.70 11.60 -0.65
N ASP A 35 2.83 12.39 -0.03
CA ASP A 35 3.14 13.73 0.47
C ASP A 35 3.86 13.67 1.84
N LYS A 36 5.11 14.15 1.88
CA LYS A 36 5.95 14.11 3.10
C LYS A 36 5.28 14.76 4.32
N PRO A 37 4.67 15.96 4.24
CA PRO A 37 3.93 16.54 5.35
C PRO A 37 2.81 15.63 5.90
N CYS A 38 2.04 14.99 5.01
CA CYS A 38 0.99 14.06 5.43
C CYS A 38 1.58 12.82 6.14
N ALA A 39 2.63 12.22 5.60
CA ALA A 39 3.29 11.06 6.20
C ALA A 39 3.97 11.40 7.54
N GLU A 40 4.65 12.55 7.62
CA GLU A 40 5.23 13.05 8.86
C GLU A 40 4.15 13.26 9.92
N PHE A 41 3.05 13.92 9.56
CA PHE A 41 1.92 14.14 10.47
C PHE A 41 1.35 12.82 10.99
N LEU A 42 1.12 11.84 10.10
CA LEU A 42 0.64 10.51 10.46
C LEU A 42 1.54 9.83 11.50
N LEU A 43 2.84 9.77 11.22
CA LEU A 43 3.82 9.09 12.08
C LEU A 43 3.95 9.77 13.44
N ARG A 44 3.94 11.12 13.48
CA ARG A 44 3.99 11.89 14.73
C ARG A 44 2.83 11.56 15.66
N ILE A 45 1.62 11.42 15.12
CA ILE A 45 0.42 11.10 15.90
C ILE A 45 0.46 9.65 16.39
N ILE A 46 0.81 8.69 15.52
CA ILE A 46 0.87 7.26 15.89
C ILE A 46 1.96 7.00 16.93
N LEU A 47 3.13 7.59 16.76
CA LEU A 47 4.29 7.38 17.64
C LEU A 47 4.32 8.34 18.84
N ASN A 48 3.36 9.28 18.89
CA ASN A 48 3.27 10.33 19.90
C ASN A 48 4.60 11.09 20.09
N ARG A 49 5.14 11.59 18.97
CA ARG A 49 6.46 12.23 18.88
C ARG A 49 6.40 13.50 18.03
N ASP A 50 6.91 14.62 18.54
CA ASP A 50 6.93 15.90 17.82
C ASP A 50 8.25 16.19 17.10
N ASP A 51 9.27 15.38 17.34
CA ASP A 51 10.62 15.52 16.81
C ASP A 51 10.80 14.88 15.43
N LEU A 52 9.93 13.92 15.06
CA LEU A 52 10.05 13.15 13.82
C LEU A 52 9.99 14.04 12.58
N LYS A 53 11.00 13.95 11.71
CA LYS A 53 11.07 14.65 10.42
C LYS A 53 11.28 13.69 9.27
N VAL A 54 10.33 13.62 8.34
CA VAL A 54 10.39 12.67 7.21
C VAL A 54 11.35 13.18 6.15
N LYS A 55 12.42 12.40 5.90
CA LYS A 55 13.42 12.65 4.86
C LYS A 55 12.88 12.21 3.49
N GLU A 56 12.27 11.04 3.41
CA GLU A 56 11.73 10.45 2.18
C GLU A 56 10.47 9.62 2.45
N VAL A 57 9.58 9.57 1.47
CA VAL A 57 8.36 8.75 1.51
C VAL A 57 8.05 8.21 0.13
N HIS A 58 7.60 6.97 0.08
CA HIS A 58 7.23 6.24 -1.13
C HIS A 58 5.91 5.52 -0.89
N GLY A 59 4.89 5.83 -1.71
CA GLY A 59 3.68 5.01 -1.78
C GLY A 59 3.90 3.82 -2.70
N GLN A 60 3.25 2.69 -2.40
CA GLN A 60 3.30 1.45 -3.20
C GLN A 60 4.74 1.03 -3.58
N HIS A 61 5.56 0.75 -2.57
CA HIS A 61 6.95 0.39 -2.77
C HIS A 61 7.13 -1.13 -2.91
N ASP A 62 7.49 -1.60 -4.10
CA ASP A 62 7.75 -3.02 -4.37
C ASP A 62 9.12 -3.44 -3.82
N LEU A 63 9.11 -4.22 -2.74
CA LEU A 63 10.30 -4.89 -2.23
C LEU A 63 10.43 -6.25 -2.91
N ASN A 64 11.31 -6.32 -3.90
CA ASN A 64 11.56 -7.52 -4.67
C ASN A 64 12.53 -8.45 -3.95
N ASN A 65 12.09 -9.68 -3.67
CA ASN A 65 12.97 -10.74 -3.17
C ASN A 65 13.16 -11.81 -4.25
N ILE A 66 14.35 -11.85 -4.87
CA ILE A 66 14.68 -12.78 -5.97
C ILE A 66 14.52 -14.25 -5.56
N GLN A 67 14.69 -14.58 -4.28
CA GLN A 67 14.60 -15.96 -3.76
C GLN A 67 13.37 -16.22 -2.88
N GLY A 68 12.52 -15.21 -2.65
CA GLY A 68 11.41 -15.26 -1.69
C GLY A 68 10.13 -14.62 -2.22
N ARG A 69 9.21 -14.29 -1.30
CA ARG A 69 7.99 -13.57 -1.68
C ARG A 69 8.30 -12.07 -1.78
N SER A 70 8.01 -11.45 -2.91
CA SER A 70 7.97 -9.99 -2.98
C SER A 70 6.78 -9.46 -2.20
N VAL A 71 6.90 -8.26 -1.64
CA VAL A 71 5.80 -7.56 -0.96
C VAL A 71 5.78 -6.13 -1.45
N ARG A 72 4.56 -5.63 -1.72
CA ARG A 72 4.30 -4.22 -1.96
C ARG A 72 3.91 -3.57 -0.64
N LEU A 73 4.68 -2.59 -0.21
CA LEU A 73 4.39 -1.80 0.98
C LEU A 73 3.47 -0.63 0.62
N ASP A 74 2.43 -0.39 1.42
CA ASP A 74 1.49 0.71 1.14
C ASP A 74 2.18 2.08 1.26
N ILE A 75 2.93 2.30 2.35
CA ILE A 75 3.82 3.46 2.55
C ILE A 75 5.14 2.99 3.16
N LEU A 76 6.25 3.38 2.54
CA LEU A 76 7.58 3.35 3.14
C LEU A 76 8.08 4.79 3.36
N ALA A 77 8.32 5.15 4.62
CA ALA A 77 8.93 6.44 4.98
C ALA A 77 10.25 6.23 5.72
N VAL A 78 11.19 7.16 5.55
CA VAL A 78 12.44 7.20 6.31
C VAL A 78 12.62 8.60 6.87
N ASP A 79 12.98 8.71 8.15
CA ASP A 79 13.25 10.01 8.80
C ASP A 79 14.72 10.44 8.69
N HIS A 80 15.02 11.60 9.26
CA HIS A 80 16.38 12.15 9.29
C HIS A 80 17.36 11.41 10.20
N GLU A 81 16.87 10.62 11.17
CA GLU A 81 17.67 9.72 12.00
C GLU A 81 17.85 8.34 11.33
N ASN A 82 17.45 8.22 10.05
CA ASN A 82 17.40 6.98 9.28
C ASN A 82 16.50 5.90 9.88
N ARG A 83 15.50 6.23 10.68
CA ARG A 83 14.49 5.25 11.09
C ARG A 83 13.54 4.97 9.95
N ALA A 84 13.17 3.71 9.74
CA ALA A 84 12.30 3.31 8.65
C ALA A 84 10.91 2.91 9.15
N TYR A 85 9.89 3.37 8.45
CA TYR A 85 8.49 3.18 8.80
C TYR A 85 7.76 2.56 7.62
N ASN A 86 7.29 1.34 7.79
CA ASN A 86 6.30 0.73 6.91
C ASN A 86 4.91 0.91 7.52
N VAL A 87 4.02 1.61 6.82
CA VAL A 87 2.63 1.77 7.24
C VAL A 87 1.73 1.02 6.27
N GLU A 88 0.89 0.15 6.79
CA GLU A 88 -0.02 -0.73 6.07
C GLU A 88 -1.46 -0.45 6.51
N VAL A 89 -2.39 -0.30 5.57
CA VAL A 89 -3.82 -0.16 5.88
C VAL A 89 -4.55 -1.45 5.54
N GLN A 90 -5.32 -1.98 6.48
CA GLN A 90 -5.98 -3.28 6.32
C GLN A 90 -7.46 -3.23 6.69
N ARG A 91 -8.31 -3.43 5.69
CA ARG A 91 -9.77 -3.56 5.86
C ARG A 91 -10.21 -4.96 6.28
N SER A 92 -9.46 -5.97 5.84
CA SER A 92 -9.70 -7.37 6.19
C SER A 92 -8.71 -7.83 7.25
N ASP A 93 -9.22 -8.42 8.35
CA ASP A 93 -8.40 -8.95 9.45
C ASP A 93 -7.37 -9.98 8.97
N SER A 94 -7.71 -10.76 7.92
CA SER A 94 -6.80 -11.75 7.32
C SER A 94 -5.53 -11.13 6.73
N GLY A 95 -5.60 -9.85 6.34
CA GLY A 95 -4.46 -9.09 5.84
C GLY A 95 -3.51 -8.62 6.94
N ALA A 96 -3.95 -8.56 8.20
CA ALA A 96 -3.17 -7.99 9.30
C ALA A 96 -2.66 -9.06 10.28
N VAL A 97 -2.42 -10.29 9.83
CA VAL A 97 -1.94 -11.38 10.71
C VAL A 97 -0.50 -11.14 11.18
N ALA A 98 -0.19 -11.51 12.42
CA ALA A 98 1.12 -11.30 13.05
C ALA A 98 2.32 -11.84 12.23
N LYS A 99 2.12 -12.95 11.49
CA LYS A 99 3.16 -13.51 10.61
C LYS A 99 3.52 -12.58 9.45
N ARG A 100 2.55 -11.81 8.91
CA ARG A 100 2.80 -10.79 7.88
C ARG A 100 3.57 -9.63 8.47
N ALA A 101 3.21 -9.15 9.66
CA ALA A 101 3.94 -8.09 10.32
C ALA A 101 5.42 -8.44 10.53
N ARG A 102 5.70 -9.66 11.03
CA ARG A 102 7.07 -10.18 11.15
C ARG A 102 7.77 -10.29 9.79
N TYR A 103 7.07 -10.72 8.76
CA TYR A 103 7.64 -10.86 7.42
C TYR A 103 8.03 -9.49 6.83
N ASN A 104 7.15 -8.50 6.95
CA ASN A 104 7.41 -7.13 6.51
C ASN A 104 8.63 -6.54 7.24
N SER A 105 8.75 -6.76 8.56
CA SER A 105 9.94 -6.36 9.33
C SER A 105 11.21 -6.97 8.74
N SER A 106 11.23 -8.28 8.46
CA SER A 106 12.40 -8.92 7.86
C SER A 106 12.75 -8.41 6.45
N LEU A 107 11.76 -7.96 5.67
CA LEU A 107 11.99 -7.38 4.35
C LEU A 107 12.56 -5.97 4.43
N LEU A 108 12.14 -5.17 5.42
CA LEU A 108 12.75 -3.86 5.66
C LEU A 108 14.24 -4.03 5.97
N ASP A 109 14.59 -4.89 6.91
CA ASP A 109 15.99 -5.14 7.30
C ASP A 109 16.84 -5.58 6.09
N ALA A 110 16.29 -6.48 5.27
CA ALA A 110 16.99 -7.02 4.10
C ALA A 110 17.20 -6.01 2.96
N ASN A 111 16.31 -5.03 2.82
CA ASN A 111 16.36 -4.05 1.70
C ASN A 111 16.97 -2.71 2.10
N LEU A 112 17.01 -2.38 3.39
CA LEU A 112 17.62 -1.15 3.91
C LEU A 112 19.13 -1.31 4.17
N THR A 113 19.63 -2.55 4.27
CA THR A 113 21.05 -2.84 4.43
C THR A 113 21.75 -3.08 3.10
N ARG A 114 23.00 -2.62 2.98
CA ARG A 114 23.87 -2.96 1.85
C ARG A 114 24.74 -4.15 2.21
N LYS A 115 25.17 -4.88 1.17
CA LYS A 115 26.09 -6.01 1.32
C LYS A 115 27.40 -5.55 1.97
N GLY A 116 27.65 -6.02 3.18
CA GLY A 116 28.87 -5.74 3.95
C GLY A 116 28.71 -4.74 5.09
N ASP A 117 27.51 -4.18 5.30
CA ASP A 117 27.22 -3.34 6.47
C ASP A 117 27.26 -4.17 7.77
N ALA A 118 27.72 -3.54 8.84
CA ALA A 118 27.69 -4.15 10.18
C ALA A 118 26.25 -4.23 10.70
N TYR A 119 25.93 -5.22 11.54
CA TYR A 119 24.59 -5.35 12.12
C TYR A 119 24.17 -4.13 12.95
N ASP A 120 25.13 -3.43 13.58
CA ASP A 120 24.87 -2.17 14.32
C ASP A 120 24.51 -0.99 13.40
N ALA A 121 24.60 -1.15 12.07
CA ALA A 121 24.15 -0.17 11.09
C ALA A 121 22.71 -0.42 10.60
N LEU A 122 22.01 -1.40 11.18
CA LEU A 122 20.59 -1.62 10.93
C LEU A 122 19.79 -0.40 11.38
N ASN A 123 18.87 0.03 10.54
CA ASN A 123 17.92 1.08 10.87
C ASN A 123 16.98 0.59 11.98
N GLU A 124 16.63 1.46 12.94
CA GLU A 124 15.45 1.22 13.79
C GLU A 124 14.20 1.17 12.89
N THR A 125 13.42 0.09 12.98
CA THR A 125 12.31 -0.18 12.07
C THR A 125 10.96 -0.21 12.77
N TYR A 126 9.95 0.28 12.07
CA TYR A 126 8.56 0.28 12.51
C TYR A 126 7.68 -0.34 11.43
N VAL A 127 6.94 -1.39 11.78
CA VAL A 127 5.86 -1.93 10.95
C VAL A 127 4.54 -1.59 11.62
N ILE A 128 3.78 -0.69 11.01
CA ILE A 128 2.56 -0.10 11.56
C ILE A 128 1.36 -0.58 10.73
N PHE A 129 0.47 -1.36 11.33
CA PHE A 129 -0.81 -1.74 10.74
C PHE A 129 -1.91 -0.82 11.25
N ILE A 130 -2.61 -0.12 10.35
CA ILE A 130 -3.85 0.58 10.65
C ILE A 130 -5.01 -0.30 10.18
N THR A 131 -5.81 -0.81 11.11
CA THR A 131 -6.81 -1.84 10.81
C THR A 131 -8.25 -1.32 10.95
N GLU A 132 -9.14 -1.73 10.04
CA GLU A 132 -10.57 -1.33 10.06
C GLU A 132 -11.29 -1.88 11.30
N ASN A 133 -10.87 -3.05 11.79
CA ASN A 133 -11.38 -3.68 13.00
C ASN A 133 -10.29 -3.84 14.08
N ASP A 134 -10.70 -4.12 15.31
CA ASP A 134 -9.80 -4.58 16.37
C ASP A 134 -9.32 -6.03 16.12
N VAL A 135 -8.29 -6.18 15.28
CA VAL A 135 -7.73 -7.48 14.89
C VAL A 135 -7.15 -8.24 16.09
N LEU A 136 -6.65 -7.53 17.10
CA LEU A 136 -6.06 -8.12 18.31
C LEU A 136 -7.07 -8.33 19.44
N ARG A 137 -8.28 -7.77 19.31
CA ARG A 137 -9.44 -7.97 20.21
C ARG A 137 -9.19 -7.52 21.64
N GLY A 138 -8.34 -6.52 21.84
CA GLY A 138 -8.00 -6.00 23.16
C GLY A 138 -8.80 -4.77 23.58
N GLY A 139 -9.62 -4.20 22.69
CA GLY A 139 -10.40 -2.99 22.94
C GLY A 139 -9.59 -1.71 23.13
N LEU A 140 -8.34 -1.66 22.63
CA LEU A 140 -7.44 -0.51 22.76
C LEU A 140 -7.29 0.20 21.41
N PRO A 141 -6.98 1.51 21.41
CA PRO A 141 -6.80 2.27 20.17
C PRO A 141 -5.48 1.94 19.48
N ILE A 142 -4.49 1.49 20.24
CA ILE A 142 -3.14 1.16 19.75
C ILE A 142 -2.51 0.05 20.58
N TYR A 143 -1.75 -0.82 19.91
CA TYR A 143 -0.97 -1.90 20.50
C TYR A 143 0.47 -1.80 20.04
N HIS A 144 1.40 -1.90 21.00
CA HIS A 144 2.83 -1.95 20.73
C HIS A 144 3.35 -3.35 21.03
N ILE A 145 3.94 -3.99 20.03
CA ILE A 145 4.47 -5.34 20.11
C ILE A 145 5.98 -5.25 19.99
N ASN A 146 6.66 -5.46 21.12
CA ASN A 146 8.11 -5.43 21.24
C ASN A 146 8.62 -6.78 21.77
N ARG A 147 9.86 -7.13 21.44
CA ARG A 147 10.49 -8.35 21.95
C ARG A 147 11.03 -8.11 23.36
N ILE A 148 10.89 -9.10 24.23
CA ILE A 148 11.38 -9.08 25.61
C ILE A 148 12.28 -10.28 25.88
N ILE A 149 13.19 -10.11 26.82
CA ILE A 149 13.96 -11.19 27.43
C ILE A 149 13.05 -11.84 28.48
N GLU A 150 12.51 -13.02 28.19
CA GLU A 150 11.48 -13.69 29.00
C GLU A 150 11.93 -13.89 30.46
N GLU A 151 13.18 -14.28 30.69
CA GLU A 151 13.74 -14.56 32.01
C GLU A 151 13.90 -13.31 32.87
N MET A 152 13.98 -12.13 32.24
CA MET A 152 14.26 -10.86 32.91
C MET A 152 13.11 -9.87 32.84
N GLY A 153 12.11 -10.10 31.99
CA GLY A 153 11.04 -9.14 31.69
C GLY A 153 11.54 -7.81 31.12
N LYS A 154 12.76 -7.77 30.57
CA LYS A 154 13.38 -6.55 30.03
C LYS A 154 13.19 -6.47 28.51
N SER A 155 13.20 -5.27 27.96
CA SER A 155 13.25 -5.08 26.51
C SER A 155 14.47 -5.79 25.93
N PHE A 156 14.30 -6.45 24.78
CA PHE A 156 15.40 -7.08 24.05
C PHE A 156 16.32 -6.02 23.40
N GLY A 157 15.77 -4.86 23.03
CA GLY A 157 16.56 -3.73 22.50
C GLY A 157 17.05 -3.94 21.07
N ASP A 158 16.28 -4.64 20.25
CA ASP A 158 16.58 -4.91 18.83
C ASP A 158 16.03 -3.85 17.86
N GLU A 159 15.46 -2.76 18.38
CA GLU A 159 15.02 -1.61 17.59
C GLU A 159 14.00 -1.95 16.48
N ALA A 160 13.33 -3.09 16.61
CA ALA A 160 12.30 -3.56 15.70
C ALA A 160 10.92 -3.49 16.37
N HIS A 161 10.07 -2.62 15.86
CA HIS A 161 8.78 -2.30 16.45
C HIS A 161 7.64 -2.72 15.53
N ILE A 162 6.63 -3.39 16.11
CA ILE A 162 5.37 -3.66 15.43
C ILE A 162 4.25 -2.93 16.17
N ILE A 163 3.45 -2.16 15.44
CA ILE A 163 2.36 -1.37 15.98
C ILE A 163 1.07 -1.74 15.26
N TYR A 164 0.00 -1.91 16.02
CA TYR A 164 -1.36 -2.05 15.47
C TYR A 164 -2.21 -0.91 15.97
N VAL A 165 -2.82 -0.16 15.05
CA VAL A 165 -3.74 0.94 15.32
C VAL A 165 -5.16 0.46 14.97
N ASN A 166 -6.06 0.55 15.94
CA ASN A 166 -7.45 0.15 15.80
C ASN A 166 -8.32 1.35 15.40
N SER A 167 -8.75 1.39 14.13
CA SER A 167 -9.54 2.52 13.62
C SER A 167 -11.00 2.58 14.08
N GLN A 168 -11.47 1.57 14.84
CA GLN A 168 -12.81 1.61 15.45
C GLN A 168 -12.90 2.62 16.59
N ILE A 169 -11.78 2.96 17.22
CA ILE A 169 -11.75 3.91 18.34
C ILE A 169 -11.52 5.32 17.79
N LYS A 170 -12.57 6.14 17.88
CA LYS A 170 -12.65 7.50 17.34
C LYS A 170 -13.03 8.50 18.44
N ASP A 171 -12.28 8.46 19.53
CA ASP A 171 -12.47 9.35 20.68
C ASP A 171 -11.79 10.73 20.45
N ASP A 172 -11.86 11.61 21.46
CA ASP A 172 -11.34 12.97 21.38
C ASP A 172 -9.80 13.07 21.41
N THR A 173 -9.10 11.95 21.53
CA THR A 173 -7.62 11.92 21.48
C THR A 173 -7.12 12.27 20.09
N ALA A 174 -5.83 12.62 19.98
CA ALA A 174 -5.23 12.89 18.68
C ALA A 174 -5.29 11.68 17.74
N LEU A 175 -5.05 10.48 18.28
CA LEU A 175 -5.17 9.23 17.52
C LEU A 175 -6.64 8.93 17.16
N GLY A 176 -7.59 9.14 18.07
CA GLY A 176 -9.02 8.95 17.80
C GLY A 176 -9.55 9.85 16.69
N LYS A 177 -9.16 11.13 16.70
CA LYS A 177 -9.46 12.08 15.61
C LYS A 177 -8.80 11.68 14.29
N LEU A 178 -7.60 11.14 14.33
CA LEU A 178 -6.92 10.63 13.14
C LEU A 178 -7.69 9.44 12.57
N MET A 179 -8.13 8.51 13.42
CA MET A 179 -8.93 7.36 13.00
C MET A 179 -10.32 7.75 12.49
N HIS A 180 -10.90 8.83 13.01
CA HIS A 180 -12.09 9.44 12.42
C HIS A 180 -11.83 9.83 10.96
N ASP A 181 -10.79 10.62 10.73
CA ASP A 181 -10.40 11.11 9.41
C ASP A 181 -10.11 9.98 8.42
N PHE A 182 -9.54 8.87 8.90
CA PHE A 182 -9.29 7.69 8.06
C PHE A 182 -10.56 7.07 7.49
N THR A 183 -11.70 7.26 8.16
CA THR A 183 -13.00 6.73 7.76
C THR A 183 -13.89 7.71 7.02
N CYS A 184 -13.50 8.99 6.95
CA CYS A 184 -14.24 10.02 6.23
C CYS A 184 -14.14 9.82 4.72
N THR A 185 -15.27 10.01 4.03
CA THR A 185 -15.30 10.21 2.58
C THR A 185 -15.27 11.70 2.23
N ASN A 186 -15.94 12.55 3.00
CA ASN A 186 -15.94 13.99 2.75
C ASN A 186 -14.77 14.68 3.48
N PRO A 187 -13.90 15.43 2.76
CA PRO A 187 -12.83 16.21 3.39
C PRO A 187 -13.31 17.25 4.41
N ASP A 188 -14.54 17.77 4.27
CA ASP A 188 -15.10 18.76 5.21
C ASP A 188 -15.37 18.17 6.60
N ASP A 189 -15.51 16.85 6.70
CA ASP A 189 -15.76 16.15 7.97
C ASP A 189 -14.45 15.79 8.69
N MET A 190 -13.29 16.04 8.08
CA MET A 190 -11.99 15.69 8.66
C MET A 190 -11.52 16.71 9.71
N ASN A 191 -10.92 16.21 10.78
CA ASN A 191 -10.39 16.99 11.90
C ASN A 191 -9.07 17.67 11.55
N TYR A 192 -8.23 17.05 10.72
CA TYR A 192 -6.88 17.52 10.46
C TYR A 192 -6.74 18.20 9.09
N PRO A 193 -6.48 19.52 9.06
CA PRO A 193 -6.43 20.28 7.81
C PRO A 193 -5.41 19.77 6.80
N VAL A 194 -4.25 19.28 7.26
CA VAL A 194 -3.19 18.74 6.38
C VAL A 194 -3.70 17.55 5.57
N LEU A 195 -4.46 16.65 6.20
CA LEU A 195 -5.05 15.50 5.53
C LEU A 195 -6.28 15.92 4.71
N ALA A 196 -7.14 16.76 5.28
CA ALA A 196 -8.33 17.28 4.60
C ALA A 196 -8.01 17.95 3.27
N GLN A 197 -6.99 18.82 3.25
CA GLN A 197 -6.55 19.52 2.03
C GLN A 197 -6.00 18.53 0.99
N ARG A 198 -5.24 17.53 1.43
CA ARG A 198 -4.67 16.52 0.52
C ARG A 198 -5.73 15.60 -0.06
N VAL A 199 -6.69 15.16 0.73
CA VAL A 199 -7.85 14.37 0.28
C VAL A 199 -8.70 15.20 -0.67
N ARG A 200 -8.98 16.47 -0.33
CA ARG A 200 -9.72 17.40 -1.19
C ARG A 200 -9.05 17.58 -2.55
N TYR A 201 -7.73 17.74 -2.58
CA TYR A 201 -6.99 17.84 -3.83
C TYR A 201 -7.29 16.66 -4.77
N PHE A 202 -7.26 15.41 -4.28
CA PHE A 202 -7.52 14.26 -5.15
C PHE A 202 -9.00 14.05 -5.52
N LYS A 203 -9.93 14.67 -4.78
CA LYS A 203 -11.37 14.48 -4.97
C LYS A 203 -12.10 15.61 -5.69
N GLU A 204 -11.60 16.83 -5.56
CA GLU A 204 -12.29 18.04 -5.98
C GLU A 204 -11.43 18.94 -6.88
N ASP A 205 -10.10 18.95 -6.70
CA ASP A 205 -9.22 19.75 -7.56
C ASP A 205 -9.08 19.13 -8.96
N THR A 206 -9.17 19.97 -9.99
CA THR A 206 -9.14 19.53 -11.39
C THR A 206 -7.89 18.71 -11.73
N LYS A 207 -6.72 19.09 -11.19
CA LYS A 207 -5.47 18.36 -11.46
C LYS A 207 -5.41 17.06 -10.67
N GLY A 208 -5.78 17.09 -9.39
CA GLY A 208 -5.78 15.90 -8.54
C GLY A 208 -6.75 14.83 -9.03
N VAL A 209 -7.96 15.23 -9.40
CA VAL A 209 -8.95 14.32 -10.01
C VAL A 209 -8.44 13.75 -11.34
N ALA A 210 -7.83 14.57 -12.20
CA ALA A 210 -7.25 14.08 -13.46
C ALA A 210 -6.11 13.08 -13.24
N THR A 211 -5.31 13.24 -12.18
CA THR A 211 -4.30 12.25 -11.77
C THR A 211 -4.96 10.94 -11.36
N MET A 212 -6.01 10.98 -10.55
CA MET A 212 -6.72 9.78 -10.11
C MET A 212 -7.41 9.05 -11.28
N CYS A 213 -8.10 9.78 -12.16
CA CYS A 213 -8.72 9.19 -13.35
C CYS A 213 -7.70 8.46 -14.24
N ARG A 214 -6.52 9.05 -14.43
CA ARG A 214 -5.44 8.41 -15.20
C ARG A 214 -4.94 7.14 -14.52
N ALA A 215 -4.78 7.14 -13.20
CA ALA A 215 -4.41 5.94 -12.46
C ALA A 215 -5.44 4.81 -12.64
N PHE A 216 -6.74 5.13 -12.65
CA PHE A 216 -7.79 4.15 -12.98
C PHE A 216 -7.70 3.62 -14.41
N GLU A 217 -7.36 4.47 -15.38
CA GLU A 217 -7.15 4.05 -16.77
C GLU A 217 -5.95 3.11 -16.89
N GLU A 218 -4.82 3.44 -16.26
CA GLU A 218 -3.61 2.62 -16.23
C GLU A 218 -3.89 1.23 -15.63
N VAL A 219 -4.52 1.16 -14.46
CA VAL A 219 -4.91 -0.11 -13.83
C VAL A 219 -5.84 -0.94 -14.71
N ARG A 220 -6.77 -0.31 -15.43
CA ARG A 220 -7.67 -1.02 -16.36
C ARG A 220 -6.93 -1.58 -17.56
N GLU A 221 -5.98 -0.84 -18.12
CA GLU A 221 -5.17 -1.33 -19.24
C GLU A 221 -4.24 -2.46 -18.80
N GLU A 222 -3.61 -2.35 -17.63
CA GLU A 222 -2.80 -3.43 -17.03
C GLU A 222 -3.65 -4.68 -16.79
N THR A 223 -4.84 -4.55 -16.19
CA THR A 223 -5.73 -5.70 -15.92
C THR A 223 -6.15 -6.40 -17.22
N LYS A 224 -6.49 -5.64 -18.27
CA LYS A 224 -6.82 -6.22 -19.59
C LYS A 224 -5.63 -6.95 -20.18
N HIS A 225 -4.44 -6.37 -20.05
CA HIS A 225 -3.21 -6.95 -20.55
C HIS A 225 -2.89 -8.27 -19.84
N GLU A 226 -2.98 -8.32 -18.51
CA GLU A 226 -2.82 -9.54 -17.72
C GLU A 226 -3.83 -10.63 -18.10
N GLN A 227 -5.10 -10.27 -18.28
CA GLN A 227 -6.14 -11.20 -18.76
C GLN A 227 -5.82 -11.73 -20.16
N SER A 228 -5.38 -10.87 -21.07
CA SER A 228 -4.94 -11.29 -22.40
C SER A 228 -3.77 -12.27 -22.33
N ILE A 229 -2.81 -12.04 -21.42
CA ILE A 229 -1.69 -12.95 -21.18
C ILE A 229 -2.18 -14.30 -20.64
N GLU A 230 -3.12 -14.32 -19.68
CA GLU A 230 -3.66 -15.55 -19.10
C GLU A 230 -4.42 -16.38 -20.15
N ILE A 231 -5.27 -15.74 -20.96
CA ILE A 231 -5.98 -16.40 -22.06
C ILE A 231 -4.98 -16.92 -23.10
N ALA A 232 -3.94 -16.14 -23.45
CA ALA A 232 -2.91 -16.58 -24.38
C ALA A 232 -2.20 -17.85 -23.89
N LYS A 233 -1.83 -17.91 -22.60
CA LYS A 233 -1.23 -19.12 -21.99
C LYS A 233 -2.17 -20.32 -22.09
N SER A 234 -3.44 -20.16 -21.78
CA SER A 234 -4.42 -21.25 -21.90
C SER A 234 -4.59 -21.74 -23.35
N LEU A 235 -4.62 -20.84 -24.34
CA LEU A 235 -4.71 -21.20 -25.76
C LEU A 235 -3.43 -21.91 -26.26
N LEU A 236 -2.25 -21.50 -25.79
CA LEU A 236 -0.98 -22.15 -26.08
C LEU A 236 -0.91 -23.59 -25.54
N GLU A 237 -1.48 -23.82 -24.34
CA GLU A 237 -1.59 -25.16 -23.75
C GLU A 237 -2.52 -26.08 -24.56
N VAL A 238 -3.63 -25.55 -25.08
CA VAL A 238 -4.56 -26.29 -25.96
C VAL A 238 -3.88 -26.71 -27.27
N GLY A 239 -2.93 -25.92 -27.78
CA GLY A 239 -2.04 -26.29 -28.88
C GLY A 239 -2.73 -26.45 -30.25
N LYS A 240 -3.89 -25.82 -30.45
CA LYS A 240 -4.70 -25.93 -31.69
C LYS A 240 -4.65 -24.69 -32.59
N MET A 241 -3.98 -23.63 -32.16
CA MET A 241 -3.93 -22.33 -32.84
C MET A 241 -2.48 -21.92 -33.06
N THR A 242 -2.19 -21.18 -34.14
CA THR A 242 -0.86 -20.60 -34.36
C THR A 242 -0.62 -19.40 -33.44
N TYR A 243 0.63 -18.99 -33.27
CA TYR A 243 0.96 -17.79 -32.48
C TYR A 243 0.26 -16.53 -33.02
N GLU A 244 0.13 -16.41 -34.33
CA GLU A 244 -0.57 -15.30 -34.99
C GLU A 244 -2.09 -15.33 -34.74
N GLU A 245 -2.69 -16.52 -34.70
CA GLU A 245 -4.10 -16.69 -34.38
C GLU A 245 -4.40 -16.37 -32.92
N ILE A 246 -3.52 -16.79 -32.00
CA ILE A 246 -3.63 -16.48 -30.57
C ILE A 246 -3.44 -14.98 -30.35
N ALA A 247 -2.38 -14.38 -30.90
CA ALA A 247 -2.09 -12.95 -30.83
C ALA A 247 -3.27 -12.10 -31.31
N ARG A 248 -3.90 -12.48 -32.43
CA ARG A 248 -5.10 -11.80 -32.94
C ARG A 248 -6.29 -11.96 -32.00
N SER A 249 -6.46 -13.12 -31.38
CA SER A 249 -7.59 -13.44 -30.50
C SER A 249 -7.54 -12.67 -29.18
N VAL A 250 -6.36 -12.54 -28.59
CA VAL A 250 -6.16 -11.84 -27.30
C VAL A 250 -5.65 -10.40 -27.45
N GLN A 251 -5.46 -9.94 -28.69
CA GLN A 251 -4.95 -8.60 -29.02
C GLN A 251 -3.57 -8.29 -28.43
N LEU A 252 -2.68 -9.31 -28.41
CA LEU A 252 -1.28 -9.14 -28.01
C LEU A 252 -0.37 -9.12 -29.24
N PRO A 253 0.82 -8.50 -29.15
CA PRO A 253 1.87 -8.67 -30.14
C PRO A 253 2.27 -10.14 -30.29
N VAL A 254 2.52 -10.59 -31.52
CA VAL A 254 2.93 -11.99 -31.80
C VAL A 254 4.20 -12.37 -31.03
N GLU A 255 5.16 -11.46 -30.94
CA GLU A 255 6.41 -11.68 -30.20
C GLU A 255 6.20 -11.89 -28.70
N GLU A 256 5.20 -11.23 -28.13
CA GLU A 256 4.83 -11.42 -26.73
C GLU A 256 4.20 -12.79 -26.51
N VAL A 257 3.27 -13.21 -27.39
CA VAL A 257 2.68 -14.55 -27.36
C VAL A 257 3.75 -15.64 -27.50
N LYS A 258 4.73 -15.46 -28.38
CA LYS A 258 5.87 -16.39 -28.52
C LYS A 258 6.69 -16.48 -27.23
N ALA A 259 6.94 -15.35 -26.56
CA ALA A 259 7.68 -15.32 -25.30
C ALA A 259 6.95 -16.03 -24.15
N LEU A 260 5.61 -16.10 -24.20
CA LEU A 260 4.79 -16.83 -23.22
C LEU A 260 4.83 -18.35 -23.39
N ASP A 261 5.19 -18.86 -24.57
CA ASP A 261 5.28 -20.30 -24.84
C ASP A 261 6.59 -20.88 -24.28
N THR A 262 6.64 -21.09 -22.96
CA THR A 262 7.81 -21.67 -22.27
C THR A 262 7.88 -23.19 -22.42
N LYS A 263 7.65 -23.73 -23.61
CA LYS A 263 8.05 -25.11 -23.91
C LYS A 263 9.57 -25.14 -24.01
N LYS A 264 10.21 -25.78 -23.01
CA LYS A 264 11.65 -26.08 -22.98
C LYS A 264 12.17 -26.47 -24.38
N PRO A 265 13.35 -26.00 -24.81
CA PRO A 265 14.04 -26.61 -25.92
C PRO A 265 14.31 -28.09 -25.57
N ALA A 266 14.08 -28.95 -26.56
CA ALA A 266 14.32 -30.39 -26.51
C ALA A 266 15.78 -30.74 -26.20
#